data_AF-A0A6I3U397-F1
#
_entry.id   AF-A0A6I3U397-F1
#
_cell.length_a   1.000
_cell.length_b   1.000
_cell.length_c   1.000
_cell.angle_alpha   90.00
_cell.angle_beta   90.00
_cell.angle_gamma   90.00
#
_symmetry.space_group_name_H-M   'P 1'
#
loop_
_entity.id
_entity.type
_entity.pdbx_description
1 polymer ?
#
loop_
_entity_poly.entity_id
_entity_poly.type
_entity_poly.pdbx_seq_one_letter_code
_entity_poly.pdbx_strand_id
1 'polypeptide(L)' 'MALKYTTWKVTDEKELKLRLTSHQAATVEEKIGMNLLKIFMPEAGEESTLPPLKVMLLLVHGALQQYEHGYSFE' A
#
# COMPACT_ATOMS: atom_id res chain seq x y z
N MET A 1 10.43 13.61 11.58
CA MET A 1 9.50 12.46 11.56
C MET A 1 9.49 11.88 10.16
N ALA A 2 9.69 10.57 9.99
CA ALA A 2 9.55 9.92 8.68
C ALA A 2 8.06 9.85 8.30
N LEU A 3 7.74 10.10 7.03
CA LEU A 3 6.38 9.95 6.50
C LEU A 3 5.94 8.48 6.63
N LYS A 4 4.67 8.25 6.97
CA LYS A 4 4.07 6.90 7.08
C LYS A 4 3.64 6.32 5.73
N TYR A 5 4.12 6.90 4.64
CA TYR A 5 3.80 6.54 3.26
C TYR A 5 4.97 6.91 2.36
N THR A 6 5.02 6.31 1.17
CA THR A 6 5.95 6.65 0.09
C THR A 6 5.23 7.49 -0.95
N THR A 7 5.91 8.43 -1.61
CA THR A 7 5.34 9.14 -2.76
C THR A 7 5.81 8.54 -4.07
N TRP A 8 4.96 8.62 -5.10
CA TRP A 8 5.28 8.24 -6.46
C TRP A 8 5.01 9.42 -7.39
N LYS A 9 6.09 10.00 -7.90
CA LYS A 9 6.04 11.01 -8.96
C LYS A 9 5.78 10.31 -10.30
N VAL A 10 4.59 10.51 -10.87
CA VAL A 10 4.19 9.93 -12.16
C VAL A 10 4.56 10.88 -13.30
N THR A 11 4.35 12.18 -13.10
CA THR A 11 4.77 13.27 -14.00
C THR A 11 5.23 14.47 -13.16
N ASP A 12 5.67 15.56 -13.80
CA ASP A 12 6.02 16.78 -13.07
C ASP A 12 4.85 17.43 -12.33
N GLU A 13 3.63 17.22 -12.80
CA GLU A 13 2.39 17.79 -12.23
C GLU A 13 1.60 16.78 -11.40
N LYS A 14 1.99 15.50 -11.41
CA LYS A 14 1.24 14.42 -10.77
C LYS A 14 2.11 13.63 -9.81
N GLU A 15 1.84 13.84 -8.53
CA GLU A 15 2.38 13.04 -7.44
C GLU A 15 1.25 12.27 -6.74
N LEU A 16 1.53 11.01 -6.43
CA LEU A 16 0.63 10.13 -5.69
C LEU A 16 1.27 9.77 -4.35
N LYS A 17 0.44 9.58 -3.33
CA LYS A 17 0.85 8.89 -2.09
C LYS A 17 0.49 7.42 -2.21
N LEU A 18 1.45 6.55 -1.95
CA LEU A 18 1.26 5.11 -1.82
C LEU A 18 0.90 4.79 -0.38
N ARG A 19 -0.40 4.63 -0.13
CA ARG A 19 -0.93 4.32 1.20
C ARG A 19 -2.19 3.48 1.10
N LEU A 20 -2.21 2.36 1.83
CA LEU A 20 -3.44 1.64 2.14
C LEU A 20 -4.01 2.14 3.47
N THR A 21 -5.31 2.42 3.49
CA THR A 21 -6.04 2.56 4.77
C THR A 21 -6.28 1.19 5.39
N SER A 22 -6.53 1.13 6.71
CA SER A 22 -6.84 -0.13 7.40
C SER A 22 -8.02 -0.86 6.77
N HIS A 23 -9.05 -0.13 6.33
CA HIS A 23 -10.22 -0.72 5.67
C HIS A 23 -9.86 -1.30 4.29
N GLN A 24 -9.06 -0.61 3.48
CA GLN A 24 -8.60 -1.12 2.19
C GLN A 24 -7.71 -2.36 2.36
N ALA A 25 -6.81 -2.35 3.35
CA ALA A 25 -5.96 -3.48 3.67
C ALA A 25 -6.80 -4.72 4.03
N ALA A 26 -7.75 -4.59 4.97
CA ALA A 26 -8.66 -5.67 5.35
C ALA A 26 -9.47 -6.20 4.16
N THR A 27 -10.01 -5.31 3.32
CA THR A 27 -10.76 -5.70 2.12
C THR A 27 -9.90 -6.49 1.13
N VAL A 28 -8.61 -6.13 0.99
CA VAL A 28 -7.70 -6.86 0.10
C VAL A 28 -7.36 -8.22 0.71
N GLU A 29 -7.06 -8.28 2.01
CA GLU A 29 -6.78 -9.52 2.74
C GLU A 29 -7.92 -10.54 2.60
N GLU A 30 -9.18 -10.10 2.75
CA GLU A 30 -10.37 -10.94 2.54
C GLU A 30 -10.45 -11.50 1.12
N LYS A 31 -10.12 -10.68 0.11
CA LYS A 31 -10.17 -11.10 -1.31
C LYS A 31 -9.09 -12.09 -1.69
N ILE A 32 -7.92 -12.00 -1.08
CA ILE A 32 -6.76 -12.83 -1.43
C ILE A 32 -6.55 -13.99 -0.45
N GLY A 33 -7.26 -14.00 0.69
CA GLY A 33 -7.14 -15.01 1.73
C GLY A 33 -5.78 -15.03 2.43
N MET A 34 -5.06 -13.90 2.44
CA MET A 34 -3.67 -13.80 2.90
C MET A 34 -3.48 -12.52 3.70
N ASN A 35 -2.73 -12.61 4.80
CA ASN A 35 -2.35 -11.48 5.62
C ASN A 35 -1.20 -10.69 4.95
N LEU A 36 -1.38 -9.38 4.77
CA LEU A 36 -0.40 -8.55 4.05
C LEU A 36 0.88 -8.32 4.86
N LEU A 37 0.83 -8.35 6.19
CA LEU A 37 2.02 -8.21 7.03
C LEU A 37 2.96 -9.39 6.85
N LYS A 38 2.44 -10.62 6.70
CA LYS A 38 3.27 -11.79 6.39
C LYS A 38 4.02 -11.67 5.05
N ILE A 39 3.49 -10.88 4.12
CA ILE A 39 4.11 -10.65 2.82
C ILE A 39 5.19 -9.57 2.90
N PHE A 40 4.86 -8.40 3.45
CA PHE A 40 5.70 -7.21 3.41
C PHE A 40 6.58 -7.01 4.65
N MET A 41 6.27 -7.71 5.73
CA MET A 41 6.95 -7.65 7.02
C MET A 41 7.08 -9.07 7.62
N PRO A 42 7.72 -10.02 6.92
CA PRO A 42 7.90 -11.38 7.43
C PRO A 42 8.75 -11.35 8.70
N GLU A 43 8.46 -12.26 9.64
CA GLU A 43 9.30 -12.44 10.82
C GLU A 43 10.67 -13.02 10.44
N ALA A 44 11.66 -12.84 11.33
CA ALA A 44 13.00 -13.37 11.09
C ALA A 44 12.97 -14.89 10.99
N GLY A 45 13.31 -15.43 9.81
CA GLY A 45 13.28 -16.86 9.52
C GLY A 45 12.01 -17.37 8.86
N GLU A 46 10.98 -16.53 8.65
CA GLU A 46 9.86 -16.86 7.75
C GLU A 46 10.27 -16.65 6.29
N GLU A 47 9.92 -17.59 5.42
CA GLU A 47 10.05 -17.37 3.98
C GLU A 47 9.00 -16.35 3.51
N SER A 48 9.48 -15.26 2.91
CA SER A 48 8.60 -14.32 2.22
C SER A 48 8.03 -15.00 0.97
N THR A 49 6.78 -15.44 1.04
CA THR A 49 6.06 -15.88 -0.15
C THR A 49 5.68 -14.65 -0.95
N LEU A 50 6.41 -14.38 -2.03
CA LEU A 50 6.05 -13.33 -2.96
C LEU A 50 4.67 -13.67 -3.56
N PRO A 51 3.65 -12.81 -3.39
CA PRO A 51 2.31 -13.14 -3.87
C PRO A 51 2.27 -13.07 -5.40
N PRO A 52 1.27 -13.69 -6.04
CA PRO A 52 1.11 -13.62 -7.49
C PRO A 52 1.10 -12.17 -7.99
N LEU A 53 1.66 -11.92 -9.18
CA LEU A 53 1.73 -10.58 -9.78
C LEU A 53 0.37 -9.85 -9.77
N LYS A 54 -0.72 -10.58 -10.01
CA LYS A 54 -2.08 -10.05 -9.96
C LYS A 54 -2.44 -9.44 -8.60
N VAL A 55 -1.99 -10.04 -7.51
CA VAL A 55 -2.20 -9.55 -6.13
C VAL A 55 -1.36 -8.31 -5.87
N MET A 56 -0.10 -8.32 -6.31
CA MET A 56 0.76 -7.13 -6.21
C MET A 56 0.17 -5.92 -6.94
N LEU A 57 -0.36 -6.12 -8.16
CA LEU A 57 -1.02 -5.06 -8.92
C LEU A 57 -2.29 -4.55 -8.22
N LEU A 58 -3.09 -5.44 -7.64
CA LEU A 58 -4.28 -5.05 -6.86
C LEU A 58 -3.90 -4.17 -5.65
N LEU A 59 -2.84 -4.55 -4.94
CA LEU A 59 -2.34 -3.80 -3.78
C LEU A 59 -1.81 -2.43 -4.17
N VAL A 60 -1.00 -2.37 -5.22
CA VAL A 60 -0.49 -1.11 -5.75
C VAL A 60 -1.64 -0.20 -6.15
N HIS A 61 -2.61 -0.69 -6.94
CA HIS A 61 -3.78 0.09 -7.34
C HIS A 61 -4.60 0.60 -6.16
N GLY A 62 -4.83 -0.23 -5.13
CA GLY A 62 -5.54 0.18 -3.92
C GLY A 62 -4.76 1.22 -3.09
N ALA A 63 -3.43 1.20 -3.16
CA ALA A 63 -2.55 2.13 -2.47
C ALA A 63 -2.41 3.48 -3.17
N LEU A 64 -2.73 3.58 -4.46
CA LEU A 64 -2.64 4.84 -5.21
C LEU A 64 -3.70 5.82 -4.71
N GLN A 65 -3.27 6.81 -3.95
CA GLN A 65 -4.13 7.91 -3.51
C GLN A 65 -3.56 9.23 -4.04
N GLN A 66 -4.43 10.18 -4.36
CA GLN A 66 -4.00 11.52 -4.72
C GLN A 66 -3.25 12.15 -3.54
N TYR A 67 -2.11 12.76 -3.84
CA TYR A 67 -1.40 13.63 -2.91
C TYR A 67 -2.20 14.95 -2.81
N GLU A 68 -3.11 15.02 -1.84
CA GLU A 68 -4.04 16.14 -1.63
C GLU A 68 -3.36 17.52 -1.63
N HIS A 69 -4.03 18.51 -2.24
CA HIS A 69 -3.75 19.95 -2.16
C HIS A 69 -4.71 20.69 -1.20
N GLY A 70 -5.48 19.98 -0.38
CA GLY A 70 -6.44 20.58 0.56
C GLY A 70 -6.09 20.26 2.01
N TYR A 71 -5.91 21.31 2.82
CA TYR A 71 -5.61 21.28 4.26
C TYR A 71 -6.21 20.07 5.01
N SER A 72 -5.36 19.35 5.75
CA SER A 72 -5.78 18.33 6.71
C SER A 72 -5.94 18.97 8.09
N PHE A 73 -7.08 18.76 8.74
CA PHE A 73 -7.34 19.22 10.11
C PHE A 73 -6.39 18.55 11.11
N GLU A 74 -6.02 19.32 12.14
CA GLU A 74 -5.50 18.82 13.43
C GLU A 74 -6.41 17.75 14.03
#